data_AF-X0XSJ5-F1
#
_entry.id   AF-X0XSJ5-F1
#
_cell.length_a   1.000
_cell.length_b   1.000
_cell.length_c   1.000
_cell.angle_alpha   90.00
_cell.angle_beta   90.00
_cell.angle_gamma   90.00
#
_symmetry.space_group_name_H-M   'P 1'
#
loop_
_entity.id
_entity.type
_entity.pdbx_description
1 polymer ?
#
loop_
_entity_poly.entity_id
_entity_poly.type
_entity_poly.pdbx_seq_one_letter_code
_entity_poly.pdbx_strand_id
1 'polypeptide(L)'
;MTKKAKESPLKKLDIGSKSKKTTKKAETEPESTPVSAAVIPERRTKPDKGGFIWGTGRRKSSIARVRIKPGSGKLLINKRKVDDYFPRLQDQNAITAPLKSLDISEAFDIFVNVK
;
A
#
# COMPACT_ATOMS: atom_id res chain seq x y z
N MET A 1 66.71 -12.53 0.60
CA MET A 1 66.16 -13.74 1.24
C MET A 1 64.97 -14.22 0.44
N THR A 2 65.15 -15.32 -0.27
CA THR A 2 64.13 -16.01 -1.06
C THR A 2 63.31 -16.94 -0.16
N LYS A 3 62.02 -17.09 -0.51
CA LYS A 3 61.13 -18.28 -0.35
C LYS A 3 59.74 -17.90 0.18
N LYS A 4 58.74 -17.96 -0.71
CA LYS A 4 57.69 -18.98 -0.59
C LYS A 4 56.91 -19.07 -1.91
N ALA A 5 57.22 -20.11 -2.66
CA ALA A 5 56.25 -20.76 -3.53
C ALA A 5 55.34 -21.62 -2.64
N LYS A 6 54.02 -21.62 -2.88
CA LYS A 6 53.26 -22.88 -3.05
C LYS A 6 51.82 -22.62 -3.52
N GLU A 7 51.54 -23.24 -4.68
CA GLU A 7 50.28 -23.84 -5.11
C GLU A 7 49.03 -22.96 -5.31
N SER A 8 48.78 -22.67 -6.60
CA SER A 8 47.45 -22.68 -7.23
C SER A 8 46.94 -24.14 -7.35
N PRO A 9 45.82 -24.46 -8.04
CA PRO A 9 44.48 -23.87 -8.10
C PRO A 9 43.38 -24.96 -7.99
N LEU A 10 42.18 -24.66 -7.50
CA LEU A 10 41.01 -25.48 -7.82
C LEU A 10 39.77 -24.63 -8.18
N LYS A 11 39.42 -24.74 -9.47
CA LYS A 11 38.07 -24.62 -10.05
C LYS A 11 37.05 -25.28 -9.11
N LYS A 12 35.80 -24.83 -8.99
CA LYS A 12 34.71 -24.89 -10.00
C LYS A 12 33.44 -24.50 -9.18
N LEU A 13 32.46 -23.73 -9.65
CA LEU A 13 31.42 -24.15 -10.58
C LEU A 13 30.57 -22.93 -10.98
N ASP A 14 30.43 -22.74 -12.29
CA ASP A 14 29.31 -22.08 -12.93
C ASP A 14 27.96 -22.67 -12.48
N ILE A 15 27.01 -21.81 -12.10
CA ILE A 15 25.62 -21.95 -12.55
C ILE A 15 25.20 -20.60 -13.14
N GLY A 16 25.44 -20.47 -14.44
CA GLY A 16 24.60 -19.64 -15.28
C GLY A 16 23.22 -20.27 -15.36
N SER A 17 22.22 -19.64 -14.76
CA SER A 17 20.82 -19.94 -15.06
C SER A 17 20.48 -19.31 -16.41
N LYS A 18 20.77 -20.05 -17.49
CA LYS A 18 20.05 -19.93 -18.75
C LYS A 18 18.94 -20.97 -18.74
N SER A 19 17.74 -20.60 -18.31
CA SER A 19 16.54 -21.32 -18.71
C SER A 19 15.97 -20.65 -19.97
N LYS A 20 15.97 -21.46 -21.03
CA LYS A 20 15.32 -21.21 -22.32
C LYS A 20 13.82 -21.00 -22.14
N LYS A 21 13.31 -19.98 -22.84
CA LYS A 21 12.25 -20.04 -23.87
C LYS A 21 11.09 -21.02 -23.62
N THR A 22 9.92 -20.44 -23.36
CA THR A 22 8.64 -20.93 -23.91
C THR A 22 7.77 -19.75 -24.31
N THR A 23 7.67 -19.54 -25.62
CA THR A 23 6.55 -18.86 -26.26
C THR A 23 5.42 -19.88 -26.46
N LYS A 24 4.24 -19.58 -25.89
CA LYS A 24 2.88 -19.93 -26.33
C LYS A 24 2.00 -18.86 -25.67
N LYS A 25 1.52 -17.82 -26.36
CA LYS A 25 0.39 -17.74 -27.29
C LYS A 25 -0.82 -18.59 -26.87
N ALA A 26 -1.92 -17.88 -26.66
CA ALA A 26 -3.33 -18.28 -26.64
C ALA A 26 -3.90 -18.80 -25.32
N GLU A 27 -4.46 -17.88 -24.54
CA GLU A 27 -5.75 -18.01 -23.84
C GLU A 27 -6.43 -16.65 -24.09
N THR A 28 -7.09 -16.43 -25.24
CA THR A 28 -8.49 -16.75 -25.54
C THR A 28 -9.41 -16.36 -24.40
N GLU A 29 -9.79 -15.08 -24.37
CA GLU A 29 -11.15 -14.69 -23.96
C GLU A 29 -12.13 -15.39 -24.92
N PRO A 30 -13.08 -16.16 -24.38
CA PRO A 30 -14.46 -15.73 -24.55
C PRO A 30 -15.30 -15.91 -23.28
N GLU A 31 -16.06 -14.85 -23.02
CA GLU A 31 -17.44 -14.87 -22.55
C GLU A 31 -17.78 -15.58 -21.23
N SER A 32 -18.05 -14.70 -20.26
CA SER A 32 -19.35 -14.60 -19.60
C SER A 32 -19.92 -15.90 -19.01
N THR A 33 -19.60 -16.11 -17.75
CA THR A 33 -20.72 -16.27 -16.83
C THR A 33 -21.11 -14.87 -16.33
N PRO A 34 -22.24 -14.30 -16.77
CA PRO A 34 -22.80 -13.16 -16.09
C PRO A 34 -23.30 -13.68 -14.74
N VAL A 35 -22.48 -13.56 -13.70
CA VAL A 35 -22.99 -13.60 -12.32
C VAL A 35 -23.87 -12.37 -12.14
N SER A 36 -25.13 -12.60 -12.45
CA SER A 36 -26.25 -11.70 -12.37
C SER A 36 -26.42 -11.19 -10.95
N ALA A 37 -26.59 -9.87 -10.86
CA ALA A 37 -27.57 -9.23 -10.00
C ALA A 37 -27.53 -9.59 -8.49
N ALA A 38 -26.43 -9.28 -7.84
CA ALA A 38 -26.53 -8.61 -6.54
C ALA A 38 -26.10 -7.16 -6.74
N VAL A 39 -27.07 -6.31 -7.12
CA VAL A 39 -26.88 -4.85 -7.11
C VAL A 39 -26.69 -4.45 -5.64
N ILE A 40 -25.44 -4.43 -5.20
CA ILE A 40 -25.04 -3.72 -3.99
C ILE A 40 -25.48 -2.28 -4.25
N PRO A 41 -26.35 -1.68 -3.41
CA PRO A 41 -26.77 -0.31 -3.64
C PRO A 41 -25.51 0.54 -3.64
N GLU A 42 -25.25 1.22 -4.75
CA GLU A 42 -24.20 2.23 -4.85
C GLU A 42 -24.53 3.36 -3.87
N ARG A 43 -24.26 3.18 -2.57
CA ARG A 43 -24.14 4.30 -1.64
C ARG A 43 -22.80 4.96 -1.89
N ARG A 44 -22.60 5.49 -3.09
CA ARG A 44 -21.63 6.56 -3.30
C ARG A 44 -22.16 7.72 -2.48
N THR A 45 -21.70 7.86 -1.23
CA THR A 45 -22.07 9.00 -0.41
C THR A 45 -21.63 10.22 -1.18
N LYS A 46 -22.61 11.05 -1.59
CA LYS A 46 -22.30 12.31 -2.26
C LYS A 46 -21.38 13.10 -1.33
N PRO A 47 -20.31 13.72 -1.86
CA PRO A 47 -19.48 14.59 -1.04
C PRO A 47 -20.38 15.68 -0.45
N ASP A 48 -20.10 16.05 0.80
CA ASP A 48 -20.83 17.15 1.43
C ASP A 48 -20.66 18.45 0.65
N LYS A 49 -21.46 19.47 0.99
CA LYS A 49 -21.36 20.82 0.40
C LYS A 49 -19.93 21.40 0.45
N GLY A 50 -19.10 20.98 1.41
CA GLY A 50 -17.70 21.38 1.55
C GLY A 50 -16.68 20.51 0.80
N GLY A 51 -17.13 19.54 -0.01
CA GLY A 51 -16.24 18.60 -0.72
C GLY A 51 -15.57 17.57 0.18
N PHE A 52 -16.09 17.37 1.40
CA PHE A 52 -15.55 16.39 2.35
C PHE A 52 -16.23 15.05 2.18
N ILE A 53 -15.41 14.00 2.17
CA ILE A 53 -15.84 12.60 2.23
C ILE A 53 -15.59 12.11 3.65
N TRP A 54 -16.63 11.56 4.28
CA TRP A 54 -16.56 11.09 5.65
C TRP A 54 -16.36 9.58 5.70
N GLY A 55 -15.51 9.16 6.64
CA GLY A 55 -15.31 7.77 7.02
C GLY A 55 -15.27 7.62 8.53
N THR A 56 -15.69 6.46 9.03
CA THR A 56 -15.58 6.12 10.44
C THR A 56 -14.88 4.79 10.61
N GLY A 57 -13.82 4.76 11.40
CA GLY A 57 -13.12 3.55 11.82
C GLY A 57 -13.37 3.26 13.31
N ARG A 58 -13.47 1.98 13.67
CA ARG A 58 -13.65 1.53 15.05
C ARG A 58 -12.70 0.37 15.34
N ARG A 59 -11.97 0.42 16.46
CA ARG A 59 -11.13 -0.70 16.92
C ARG A 59 -11.08 -0.71 18.44
N LYS A 60 -11.46 -1.84 19.06
CA LYS A 60 -11.60 -1.97 20.52
C LYS A 60 -12.52 -0.85 21.07
N SER A 61 -12.03 -0.03 21.98
CA SER A 61 -12.75 1.13 22.52
C SER A 61 -12.60 2.40 21.68
N SER A 62 -11.68 2.43 20.70
CA SER A 62 -11.37 3.64 19.95
C SER A 62 -12.30 3.86 18.75
N ILE A 63 -12.70 5.12 18.55
CA ILE A 63 -13.52 5.56 17.42
C ILE A 63 -12.79 6.69 16.68
N ALA A 64 -12.44 6.43 15.42
CA ALA A 64 -11.82 7.40 14.53
C ALA A 64 -12.85 7.97 13.55
N ARG A 65 -13.06 9.29 13.59
CA ARG A 65 -13.84 10.02 12.58
C ARG A 65 -12.87 10.69 11.61
N VAL A 66 -12.94 10.28 10.35
CA VAL A 66 -12.03 10.71 9.28
C VAL A 66 -12.80 11.56 8.29
N ARG A 67 -12.23 12.70 7.92
CA ARG A 67 -12.71 13.55 6.82
C ARG A 67 -11.59 13.71 5.80
N ILE A 68 -11.90 13.39 4.55
CA ILE A 68 -10.96 13.35 3.43
C ILE A 68 -11.34 14.43 2.43
N LYS A 69 -10.35 15.14 1.91
CA LYS A 69 -10.50 16.14 0.85
C LYS A 69 -9.36 15.95 -0.17
N PRO A 70 -9.59 16.06 -1.48
CA PRO A 70 -8.49 16.12 -2.46
C PRO A 70 -7.61 17.35 -2.15
N GLY A 71 -6.30 17.16 -2.09
CA GLY A 71 -5.38 18.17 -1.56
C GLY A 71 -3.90 17.78 -1.63
N SER A 72 -3.15 18.21 -0.61
CA SER A 72 -1.69 18.25 -0.57
C SER A 72 -1.02 17.11 0.22
N GLY A 73 -1.74 16.04 0.54
CA GLY A 73 -1.19 14.93 1.34
C GLY A 73 -1.10 15.20 2.85
N LYS A 74 -1.78 16.22 3.37
CA LYS A 74 -1.69 16.57 4.80
C LYS A 74 -2.47 15.56 5.64
N LEU A 75 -1.77 14.83 6.50
CA LEU A 75 -2.36 13.91 7.48
C LEU A 75 -2.25 14.48 8.90
N LEU A 76 -3.40 14.82 9.51
CA LEU A 76 -3.47 15.37 10.87
C LEU A 76 -4.39 14.54 11.76
N ILE A 77 -3.93 14.21 12.95
CA ILE A 77 -4.63 13.39 13.94
C ILE A 77 -4.80 14.21 15.21
N ASN A 78 -6.04 14.48 15.63
CA ASN A 78 -6.33 15.33 16.79
C ASN A 78 -5.60 16.69 16.75
N LYS A 79 -5.46 17.27 15.55
CA LYS A 79 -4.74 18.52 15.25
C LYS A 79 -3.22 18.46 15.45
N ARG A 80 -2.64 17.27 15.59
CA ARG A 80 -1.20 17.02 15.69
C ARG A 80 -0.72 16.24 14.46
N LYS A 81 0.59 16.28 14.17
CA LYS A 81 1.21 15.45 13.13
C LYS A 81 1.22 13.99 13.57
N VAL A 82 1.36 13.09 12.60
CA VAL A 82 1.41 11.64 12.85
C VAL A 82 2.57 11.27 13.78
N ASP A 83 3.74 11.84 13.54
CA ASP A 83 4.96 11.57 14.30
C ASP A 83 4.82 11.97 15.77
N ASP A 84 4.15 13.09 16.05
CA ASP A 84 3.92 13.58 17.41
C ASP A 84 2.84 12.80 18.15
N TYR A 85 1.86 12.24 17.42
CA TYR A 85 0.73 11.52 18.02
C TYR A 85 1.06 10.06 18.28
N PHE A 86 1.78 9.41 17.36
CA PHE A 86 2.22 8.02 17.47
C PHE A 86 3.75 7.99 17.58
N PRO A 87 4.32 7.86 18.80
CA PRO A 87 5.77 7.85 18.96
C PRO A 87 6.43 6.57 18.42
N ARG A 88 5.65 5.50 18.21
CA ARG A 88 6.15 4.21 17.74
C ARG A 88 6.07 4.11 16.22
N LEU A 89 7.19 3.79 15.58
CA LEU A 89 7.30 3.63 14.12
C LEU A 89 6.33 2.57 13.55
N GLN A 90 6.05 1.51 14.30
CA GLN A 90 5.12 0.47 13.85
C GLN A 90 3.70 1.01 13.64
N ASP A 91 3.24 1.91 14.51
CA ASP A 91 1.90 2.49 14.41
C ASP A 91 1.85 3.51 13.26
N GLN A 92 2.92 4.29 13.06
CA GLN A 92 3.07 5.19 11.90
C GLN A 92 3.04 4.42 10.58
N ASN A 93 3.75 3.28 10.51
CA ASN A 93 3.75 2.41 9.34
C ASN A 93 2.38 1.79 9.09
N ALA A 94 1.66 1.37 10.12
CA ALA A 94 0.32 0.82 9.98
C ALA A 94 -0.69 1.84 9.41
N ILE A 95 -0.56 3.11 9.77
CA ILE A 95 -1.43 4.19 9.26
C ILE A 95 -1.08 4.56 7.82
N THR A 96 0.20 4.58 7.48
CA THR A 96 0.66 4.93 6.13
C THR A 96 0.54 3.78 5.13
N ALA A 97 0.55 2.52 5.58
CA ALA A 97 0.41 1.34 4.73
C ALA A 97 -0.77 1.41 3.73
N PRO A 98 -2.03 1.71 4.13
CA PRO A 98 -3.13 1.79 3.18
C PRO A 98 -2.98 2.93 2.16
N LEU A 99 -2.38 4.06 2.56
CA LEU A 99 -2.14 5.19 1.67
C LEU A 99 -1.05 4.89 0.63
N LYS A 100 -0.05 4.10 1.04
CA LYS A 100 1.02 3.59 0.17
C LYS A 100 0.49 2.54 -0.79
N SER A 101 -0.34 1.60 -0.35
CA SER A 101 -0.91 0.56 -1.21
C SER A 101 -1.79 1.09 -2.34
N LEU A 102 -2.34 2.28 -2.17
CA LEU A 102 -3.18 2.94 -3.16
C LEU A 102 -2.45 4.06 -3.93
N ASP A 103 -1.18 4.32 -3.62
CA ASP A 103 -0.38 5.42 -4.18
C ASP A 103 -1.04 6.81 -4.03
N ILE A 104 -1.87 7.01 -3.00
CA ILE A 104 -2.65 8.25 -2.78
C ILE A 104 -2.09 9.15 -1.68
N SER A 105 -0.86 8.88 -1.24
CA SER A 105 -0.25 9.55 -0.08
C SER A 105 -0.15 11.07 -0.25
N GLU A 106 0.01 11.56 -1.48
CA GLU A 106 0.17 12.99 -1.79
C GLU A 106 -1.11 13.65 -2.33
N ALA A 107 -2.12 12.86 -2.69
CA ALA A 107 -3.31 13.34 -3.40
C ALA A 107 -4.43 13.84 -2.48
N PHE A 108 -4.43 13.44 -1.20
CA PHE A 108 -5.54 13.74 -0.28
C PHE A 108 -5.06 14.32 1.05
N ASP A 109 -5.75 15.36 1.48
CA ASP A 109 -5.66 15.84 2.87
C ASP A 109 -6.65 15.04 3.73
N ILE A 110 -6.14 14.50 4.83
CA ILE A 110 -6.87 13.63 5.76
C ILE A 110 -6.82 14.24 7.14
N PHE A 111 -7.98 14.52 7.70
CA PHE A 111 -8.11 14.98 9.08
C PHE A 111 -8.86 13.94 9.90
N VAL A 112 -8.26 13.52 11.00
CA VAL A 112 -8.80 12.49 11.89
C VAL A 112 -9.04 13.06 13.27
N ASN A 113 -10.21 12.78 13.83
CA ASN A 113 -10.50 12.96 15.24
C ASN A 113 -10.75 11.60 15.88
N VAL A 114 -9.90 11.23 16.84
CA VAL A 114 -9.95 9.93 17.53
C VAL A 114 -10.38 10.16 18.98
N LYS A 115 -11.36 9.38 19.43
CA LYS A 115 -11.79 9.25 20.82
C LYS A 115 -11.57 7.83 21.32
#